data_AF-A0A139XGB0-F1
#
_entry.id   AF-A0A139XGB0-F1
#
_cell.length_a   1.000
_cell.length_b   1.000
_cell.length_c   1.000
_cell.angle_alpha   90.00
_cell.angle_beta   90.00
_cell.angle_gamma   90.00
#
_symmetry.space_group_name_H-M   'P 1'
#
loop_
_entity.id
_entity.type
_entity.pdbx_description
1 polymer ?
#
loop_
_entity_poly.entity_id
_entity_poly.type
_entity_poly.pdbx_seq_one_letter_code
_entity_poly.pdbx_strand_id
1 'polypeptide(L)'
;MFSIAKCNRKVLEWLSIGFFVLTVIIYPALLSPEQSSFSPTSVEVSTSIQTAKPLDVQPAIKFDIAQAAYASSGASKGGGKSTVINFFAMAMGALAGLVLFIYGVTRLSEGLEEIGTDRMKGFLSKCTTNRFAAILTGAVATTLLESSSVTIIMVIAMVSAGVLTFVQSLGVVLGSNIGTTVGAQIISLNIEQYVPLLMFVGMLVLFIGKTNTQKNLGIILLGFGLMFYGLEAIDEAMKPFRNYQPFIDLMQTLGKNPLLGAIVGAIFTLIIQSSSATVAIVITLASSGLISLPAGVAIMLGAEVGTCADTLLATVGRGRSALRTGLFHFLFNLVSAILGIIFAPLLVQLVLAISSGAGVGRQVANAQIIFNLIGVAVVIMFLPAIARLLQKLVPDTNDDRILSPETVQPAR
;
A
#
# COMPACT_ATOMS: atom_id res chain seq x y z
N MET A 1 4.87 -35.07 10.56
CA MET A 1 4.96 -33.60 10.67
C MET A 1 4.76 -33.01 9.28
N PHE A 2 3.57 -32.46 9.03
CA PHE A 2 3.19 -31.92 7.72
C PHE A 2 4.08 -30.72 7.35
N SER A 3 4.70 -30.81 6.17
CA SER A 3 5.55 -29.76 5.62
C SER A 3 4.67 -28.59 5.16
N ILE A 4 4.65 -27.52 5.96
CA ILE A 4 4.05 -26.22 5.63
C ILE A 4 4.87 -25.47 4.53
N ALA A 5 6.02 -26.01 4.12
CA ALA A 5 6.99 -25.34 3.25
C ALA A 5 6.64 -25.29 1.74
N LYS A 6 5.41 -25.66 1.35
CA LYS A 6 4.94 -25.59 -0.05
C LYS A 6 3.60 -24.86 -0.21
N CYS A 7 3.24 -23.97 0.73
CA CYS A 7 2.12 -23.09 0.46
C CYS A 7 2.52 -22.08 -0.63
N ASN A 8 1.90 -22.18 -1.81
CA ASN A 8 2.09 -21.24 -2.90
C ASN A 8 1.66 -19.85 -2.41
N ARG A 9 2.51 -18.83 -2.56
CA ARG A 9 2.24 -17.44 -2.14
C ARG A 9 0.86 -16.96 -2.62
N LYS A 10 0.47 -17.33 -3.84
CA LYS A 10 -0.86 -17.04 -4.38
C LYS A 10 -1.97 -17.62 -3.51
N VAL A 11 -1.82 -18.84 -2.99
CA VAL A 11 -2.81 -19.48 -2.10
C VAL A 11 -2.92 -18.74 -0.77
N LEU A 12 -1.81 -18.26 -0.19
CA LEU A 12 -1.85 -17.47 1.04
C LEU A 12 -2.51 -16.10 0.81
N GLU A 13 -2.21 -15.44 -0.32
CA GLU A 13 -2.86 -14.20 -0.76
C GLU A 13 -4.39 -14.41 -0.92
N TRP A 14 -4.80 -15.44 -1.67
CA TRP A 14 -6.22 -15.78 -1.86
C TRP A 14 -6.94 -16.18 -0.56
N LEU A 15 -6.26 -16.88 0.35
CA LEU A 15 -6.82 -17.24 1.66
C LEU A 15 -6.95 -16.02 2.57
N SER A 16 -6.01 -15.06 2.53
CA SER A 16 -6.10 -13.82 3.31
C SER A 16 -7.21 -12.89 2.79
N ILE A 17 -7.36 -12.77 1.47
CA ILE A 17 -8.47 -12.05 0.83
C ILE A 17 -9.80 -12.75 1.15
N GLY A 18 -9.85 -14.09 1.03
CA GLY A 18 -11.03 -14.88 1.35
C GLY A 18 -11.43 -14.77 2.83
N PHE A 19 -10.46 -14.77 3.74
CA PHE A 19 -10.70 -14.57 5.18
C PHE A 19 -11.20 -13.16 5.48
N PHE A 20 -10.60 -12.12 4.89
CA PHE A 20 -11.08 -10.75 5.04
C PHE A 20 -12.52 -10.57 4.54
N VAL A 21 -12.83 -11.13 3.36
CA VAL A 21 -14.19 -11.19 2.80
C VAL A 21 -15.14 -11.91 3.77
N LEU A 22 -14.76 -13.08 4.29
CA LEU A 22 -15.58 -13.82 5.26
C LEU A 22 -15.81 -13.05 6.56
N THR A 23 -14.78 -12.47 7.15
CA THR A 23 -14.84 -11.82 8.46
C THR A 23 -15.54 -10.46 8.40
N VAL A 24 -15.37 -9.69 7.32
CA VAL A 24 -15.97 -8.34 7.20
C VAL A 24 -17.38 -8.39 6.62
N ILE A 25 -17.70 -9.37 5.76
CA ILE A 25 -18.98 -9.42 5.04
C ILE A 25 -19.97 -10.38 5.72
N ILE A 26 -19.52 -11.57 6.09
CA ILE A 26 -20.42 -12.61 6.62
C ILE A 26 -20.69 -12.38 8.11
N TYR A 27 -19.70 -11.93 8.87
CA TYR A 27 -19.83 -11.78 10.31
C TYR A 27 -20.88 -10.73 10.76
N PRO A 28 -20.95 -9.52 10.16
CA PRO A 28 -22.02 -8.56 10.51
C PRO A 28 -23.40 -8.97 10.00
N ALA A 29 -23.46 -9.66 8.85
CA ALA A 29 -24.70 -10.19 8.29
C ALA A 29 -25.29 -11.35 9.11
N LEU A 30 -24.44 -12.12 9.81
CA LEU A 30 -24.87 -13.16 10.75
C LEU A 30 -25.32 -12.61 12.12
N LEU A 31 -24.87 -11.41 12.50
CA LEU A 31 -25.21 -10.76 13.77
C LEU A 31 -26.48 -9.88 13.70
N SER A 32 -27.17 -9.85 12.55
CA SER A 32 -28.46 -9.16 12.38
C SER A 32 -29.57 -10.16 12.03
N PRO A 33 -30.12 -10.91 13.00
CA PRO A 33 -31.17 -11.91 12.73
C PRO A 33 -32.55 -11.31 12.46
N GLU A 34 -32.74 -9.99 12.56
CA GLU A 34 -34.04 -9.34 12.36
C GLU A 34 -33.97 -8.28 11.27
N GLN A 35 -34.26 -8.66 10.03
CA GLN A 35 -35.02 -7.84 9.08
C GLN A 35 -35.41 -8.68 7.86
N SER A 36 -36.26 -9.68 8.11
CA SER A 36 -37.05 -10.35 7.08
C SER A 36 -38.54 -10.16 7.39
N SER A 37 -39.02 -8.92 7.47
CA SER A 37 -40.44 -8.63 7.41
C SER A 37 -40.69 -7.16 7.05
N PHE A 38 -41.35 -6.97 5.91
CA PHE A 38 -41.87 -5.70 5.42
C PHE A 38 -43.07 -5.25 6.28
N SER A 39 -43.02 -4.03 6.83
CA SER A 39 -44.13 -3.05 6.88
C SER A 39 -43.67 -1.74 7.54
N PRO A 40 -43.99 -0.55 6.98
CA PRO A 40 -43.65 0.71 7.62
C PRO A 40 -44.83 1.19 8.47
N THR A 41 -44.63 1.30 9.79
CA THR A 41 -45.44 2.17 10.65
C THR A 41 -44.58 3.35 11.07
N SER A 42 -44.88 4.51 10.48
CA SER A 42 -44.26 5.80 10.76
C SER A 42 -44.72 6.33 12.12
N VAL A 43 -43.77 6.74 12.97
CA VAL A 43 -44.04 7.61 14.11
C VAL A 43 -43.58 9.02 13.74
N GLU A 44 -44.53 9.94 13.57
CA GLU A 44 -44.25 11.35 13.29
C GLU A 44 -43.98 12.14 14.58
N VAL A 45 -42.90 12.94 14.59
CA VAL A 45 -42.68 14.00 15.57
C VAL A 45 -42.46 15.31 14.80
N SER A 46 -43.36 16.26 15.00
CA SER A 46 -43.37 17.55 14.31
C SER A 46 -42.47 18.57 15.02
N THR A 47 -41.59 19.25 14.29
CA THR A 47 -41.03 20.55 14.70
C THR A 47 -40.96 21.50 13.52
N SER A 48 -41.39 22.74 13.73
CA SER A 48 -41.56 23.80 12.74
C SER A 48 -40.39 24.80 12.79
N ILE A 49 -39.75 25.08 11.64
CA ILE A 49 -38.79 26.19 11.51
C ILE A 49 -39.03 26.95 10.20
N GLN A 50 -39.12 28.29 10.33
CA GLN A 50 -39.34 29.30 9.30
C GLN A 50 -38.17 29.41 8.31
N THR A 51 -38.49 29.62 7.03
CA THR A 51 -37.54 29.78 5.92
C THR A 51 -37.08 31.22 5.71
N ALA A 52 -35.79 31.42 5.45
CA ALA A 52 -35.23 32.63 4.84
C ALA A 52 -34.57 32.29 3.49
N LYS A 53 -34.72 33.19 2.52
CA LYS A 53 -34.50 33.05 1.06
C LYS A 53 -33.01 33.16 0.66
N PRO A 54 -32.48 32.36 -0.30
CA PRO A 54 -31.15 32.58 -0.85
C PRO A 54 -31.15 33.39 -2.18
N LEU A 55 -30.03 34.06 -2.44
CA LEU A 55 -29.71 34.88 -3.62
C LEU A 55 -29.01 34.05 -4.72
N ASP A 56 -29.36 34.34 -5.98
CA ASP A 56 -28.90 33.69 -7.22
C ASP A 56 -27.45 34.01 -7.63
N VAL A 57 -26.72 33.00 -8.11
CA VAL A 57 -25.54 33.16 -8.99
C VAL A 57 -25.60 32.10 -10.11
N GLN A 58 -25.34 32.53 -11.34
CA GLN A 58 -25.51 31.82 -12.63
C GLN A 58 -24.60 30.57 -12.83
N PRO A 59 -24.97 29.65 -13.75
CA PRO A 59 -24.33 28.34 -13.86
C PRO A 59 -23.13 28.31 -14.83
N ALA A 60 -22.09 27.57 -14.44
CA ALA A 60 -21.04 27.11 -15.35
C ALA A 60 -21.47 25.78 -16.02
N ILE A 61 -21.16 25.66 -17.32
CA ILE A 61 -21.55 24.56 -18.20
C ILE A 61 -20.86 23.25 -17.74
N LYS A 62 -21.67 22.24 -17.38
CA LYS A 62 -21.23 20.85 -17.16
C LYS A 62 -21.54 20.03 -18.42
N PHE A 63 -20.55 19.27 -18.90
CA PHE A 63 -20.75 18.17 -19.84
C PHE A 63 -21.12 16.91 -19.04
N ASP A 64 -22.39 16.52 -19.09
CA ASP A 64 -22.87 15.26 -18.54
C ASP A 64 -22.56 14.12 -19.53
N ILE A 65 -21.60 13.26 -19.18
CA ILE A 65 -21.44 11.95 -19.82
C ILE A 65 -22.22 10.94 -18.97
N ALA A 66 -23.18 10.29 -19.61
CA ALA A 66 -24.14 9.39 -19.00
C ALA A 66 -23.48 8.23 -18.22
N GLN A 67 -23.58 8.28 -16.89
CA GLN A 67 -23.56 7.09 -16.03
C GLN A 67 -24.96 6.44 -16.08
N ALA A 68 -25.16 5.54 -17.03
CA ALA A 68 -26.38 4.75 -17.14
C ALA A 68 -26.12 3.30 -16.70
N ALA A 69 -26.16 3.08 -15.38
CA ALA A 69 -26.62 1.85 -14.73
C ALA A 69 -26.44 2.06 -13.22
N TYR A 70 -27.52 2.50 -12.55
CA TYR A 70 -27.81 2.47 -11.09
C TYR A 70 -28.74 3.61 -10.64
N ALA A 71 -29.35 4.35 -11.57
CA ALA A 71 -30.43 5.29 -11.26
C ALA A 71 -31.80 4.66 -11.56
N SER A 72 -32.32 3.88 -10.60
CA SER A 72 -33.77 3.69 -10.49
C SER A 72 -34.18 3.68 -9.02
N SER A 73 -34.40 4.87 -8.46
CA SER A 73 -35.54 5.16 -7.57
C SER A 73 -35.40 6.55 -6.95
N GLY A 74 -36.37 7.42 -7.23
CA GLY A 74 -36.82 8.42 -6.27
C GLY A 74 -36.23 9.83 -6.39
N ALA A 75 -36.69 10.59 -7.37
CA ALA A 75 -36.81 12.03 -7.21
C ALA A 75 -37.73 12.32 -6.00
N SER A 76 -37.21 12.98 -4.96
CA SER A 76 -38.01 13.59 -3.92
C SER A 76 -37.39 14.93 -3.49
N LYS A 77 -38.26 15.94 -3.45
CA LYS A 77 -38.00 17.34 -3.15
C LYS A 77 -37.53 17.55 -1.72
N GLY A 78 -37.01 18.75 -1.46
CA GLY A 78 -36.34 19.19 -0.23
C GLY A 78 -36.97 18.71 1.08
N GLY A 79 -36.10 18.14 1.91
CA GLY A 79 -36.29 17.73 3.29
C GLY A 79 -34.95 17.16 3.76
N GLY A 80 -34.44 17.58 4.91
CA GLY A 80 -33.12 17.18 5.41
C GLY A 80 -32.94 15.66 5.37
N LYS A 81 -32.12 15.17 4.43
CA LYS A 81 -31.89 13.73 4.27
C LYS A 81 -31.01 13.26 5.42
N SER A 82 -31.63 12.67 6.44
CA SER A 82 -30.96 11.62 7.20
C SER A 82 -30.53 10.56 6.19
N THR A 83 -29.24 10.52 5.88
CA THR A 83 -28.69 9.59 4.90
C THR A 83 -28.68 8.24 5.58
N VAL A 84 -29.69 7.41 5.33
CA VAL A 84 -29.69 6.01 5.77
C VAL A 84 -28.47 5.35 5.13
N ILE A 85 -27.50 4.96 5.95
CA ILE A 85 -26.26 4.34 5.48
C ILE A 85 -26.57 2.90 5.08
N ASN A 86 -26.48 2.61 3.79
CA ASN A 86 -26.56 1.25 3.30
C ASN A 86 -25.17 0.60 3.37
N PHE A 87 -24.84 0.07 4.56
CA PHE A 87 -23.56 -0.57 4.82
C PHE A 87 -23.25 -1.71 3.84
N PHE A 88 -24.25 -2.47 3.43
CA PHE A 88 -24.07 -3.56 2.46
C PHE A 88 -23.65 -3.04 1.09
N ALA A 89 -24.36 -2.05 0.55
CA ALA A 89 -24.02 -1.45 -0.74
C ALA A 89 -22.63 -0.80 -0.72
N MET A 90 -22.28 -0.12 0.38
CA MET A 90 -20.95 0.46 0.56
C MET A 90 -19.86 -0.60 0.63
N ALA A 91 -20.08 -1.67 1.40
CA ALA A 91 -19.12 -2.78 1.49
C ALA A 91 -18.92 -3.46 0.13
N MET A 92 -19.99 -3.67 -0.63
CA MET A 92 -19.91 -4.25 -1.97
C MET A 92 -19.19 -3.33 -2.97
N GLY A 93 -19.46 -2.03 -2.94
CA GLY A 93 -18.78 -1.04 -3.77
C GLY A 93 -17.28 -0.95 -3.44
N ALA A 94 -16.95 -0.86 -2.16
CA ALA A 94 -15.57 -0.80 -1.69
C ALA A 94 -14.81 -2.10 -2.01
N LEU A 95 -15.46 -3.27 -1.88
CA LEU A 95 -14.85 -4.55 -2.24
C LEU A 95 -14.60 -4.66 -3.75
N ALA A 96 -15.57 -4.25 -4.58
CA ALA A 96 -15.40 -4.24 -6.03
C ALA A 96 -14.24 -3.33 -6.43
N GLY A 97 -14.16 -2.13 -5.85
CA GLY A 97 -13.05 -1.21 -6.05
C GLY A 97 -11.71 -1.79 -5.57
N LEU A 98 -11.68 -2.44 -4.40
CA LEU A 98 -10.49 -3.08 -3.86
C LEU A 98 -9.98 -4.22 -4.75
N VAL A 99 -10.87 -5.06 -5.29
CA VAL A 99 -10.50 -6.14 -6.22
C VAL A 99 -9.90 -5.56 -7.50
N LEU A 100 -10.53 -4.53 -8.08
CA LEU A 100 -9.98 -3.86 -9.27
C LEU A 100 -8.65 -3.18 -8.99
N PHE A 101 -8.52 -2.56 -7.82
CA PHE A 101 -7.30 -1.90 -7.38
C PHE A 101 -6.15 -2.89 -7.23
N ILE A 102 -6.33 -3.96 -6.45
CA ILE A 102 -5.32 -5.00 -6.22
C ILE A 102 -4.96 -5.70 -7.54
N TYR A 103 -5.97 -6.00 -8.39
CA TYR A 103 -5.72 -6.56 -9.71
C TYR A 103 -4.89 -5.60 -10.58
N GLY A 104 -5.23 -4.31 -10.59
CA GLY A 104 -4.49 -3.28 -11.31
C GLY A 104 -3.02 -3.19 -10.87
N VAL A 105 -2.78 -3.13 -9.55
CA VAL A 105 -1.42 -3.17 -8.97
C VAL A 105 -0.68 -4.44 -9.38
N THR A 106 -1.33 -5.60 -9.28
CA THR A 106 -0.72 -6.89 -9.65
C THR A 106 -0.30 -6.91 -11.12
N ARG A 107 -1.16 -6.45 -12.02
CA ARG A 107 -0.86 -6.38 -13.46
C ARG A 107 0.24 -5.38 -13.75
N LEU A 108 0.23 -4.23 -13.08
CA LEU A 108 1.29 -3.24 -13.15
C LEU A 108 2.65 -3.84 -12.75
N SER A 109 2.72 -4.50 -11.60
CA SER A 109 3.95 -5.15 -11.13
C SER A 109 4.41 -6.25 -12.10
N GLU A 110 3.51 -7.11 -12.59
CA GLU A 110 3.84 -8.18 -13.53
C GLU A 110 4.40 -7.64 -14.86
N GLY A 111 3.77 -6.60 -15.42
CA GLY A 111 4.24 -5.99 -16.67
C GLY A 111 5.60 -5.31 -16.51
N LEU A 112 5.82 -4.64 -15.38
CA LEU A 112 7.11 -4.04 -15.04
C LEU A 112 8.21 -5.08 -14.78
N GLU A 113 7.87 -6.17 -14.09
CA GLU A 113 8.76 -7.30 -13.80
C GLU A 113 9.24 -7.96 -15.10
N GLU A 114 8.34 -8.24 -16.04
CA GLU A 114 8.69 -8.85 -17.33
C GLU A 114 9.59 -7.97 -18.20
N ILE A 115 9.48 -6.63 -18.09
CA ILE A 115 10.39 -5.71 -18.79
C ILE A 115 11.74 -5.59 -18.05
N GLY A 116 11.74 -5.72 -16.72
CA GLY A 116 12.88 -5.41 -15.85
C GLY A 116 13.76 -6.59 -15.45
N THR A 117 13.24 -7.82 -15.36
CA THR A 117 13.86 -8.92 -14.59
C THR A 117 15.26 -9.31 -15.04
N ASP A 118 15.49 -9.52 -16.35
CA ASP A 118 16.80 -9.96 -16.85
C ASP A 118 17.87 -8.87 -16.70
N ARG A 119 17.47 -7.60 -16.85
CA ARG A 119 18.34 -6.45 -16.61
C ARG A 119 18.59 -6.25 -15.11
N MET A 120 17.61 -6.53 -14.27
CA MET A 120 17.67 -6.32 -12.84
C MET A 120 18.67 -7.27 -12.16
N LYS A 121 18.69 -8.55 -12.52
CA LYS A 121 19.67 -9.52 -12.00
C LYS A 121 21.12 -9.10 -12.35
N GLY A 122 21.34 -8.62 -13.57
CA GLY A 122 22.63 -8.08 -14.01
C GLY A 122 22.99 -6.75 -13.35
N PHE A 123 22.00 -5.90 -13.05
CA PHE A 123 22.19 -4.61 -12.40
C PHE A 123 22.51 -4.77 -10.90
N LEU A 124 21.76 -5.60 -10.17
CA LEU A 124 22.01 -5.86 -8.74
C LEU A 124 23.39 -6.47 -8.48
N SER A 125 23.87 -7.36 -9.36
CA SER A 125 25.19 -7.98 -9.20
C SER A 125 26.34 -7.01 -9.48
N LYS A 126 26.16 -6.03 -10.38
CA LYS A 126 27.21 -5.09 -10.78
C LYS A 126 27.23 -3.78 -9.99
N CYS A 127 26.09 -3.35 -9.44
CA CYS A 127 25.92 -2.02 -8.84
C CYS A 127 25.85 -2.01 -7.30
N THR A 128 26.20 -3.12 -6.65
CA THR A 128 26.25 -3.23 -5.17
C THR A 128 27.67 -3.14 -4.60
N THR A 129 28.58 -2.45 -5.28
CA THR A 129 30.02 -2.39 -4.93
C THR A 129 30.30 -1.59 -3.65
N ASN A 130 29.43 -0.65 -3.28
CA ASN A 130 29.49 0.08 -2.01
C ASN A 130 28.09 0.34 -1.45
N ARG A 131 27.99 0.78 -0.20
CA ARG A 131 26.71 0.99 0.51
C ARG A 131 25.76 1.98 -0.17
N PHE A 132 26.27 3.06 -0.78
CA PHE A 132 25.42 4.04 -1.48
C PHE A 132 24.93 3.49 -2.82
N ALA A 133 25.81 2.81 -3.55
CA ALA A 133 25.46 2.13 -4.78
C ALA A 133 24.41 1.03 -4.53
N ALA A 134 24.53 0.29 -3.42
CA ALA A 134 23.52 -0.68 -3.00
C ALA A 134 22.16 -0.05 -2.67
N ILE A 135 22.14 1.09 -1.98
CA ILE A 135 20.90 1.85 -1.72
C ILE A 135 20.26 2.34 -3.01
N LEU A 136 21.05 2.97 -3.90
CA LEU A 136 20.52 3.41 -5.20
C LEU A 136 19.98 2.24 -6.01
N THR A 137 20.69 1.10 -5.98
CA THR A 137 20.26 -0.12 -6.64
C THR A 137 18.91 -0.60 -6.09
N GLY A 138 18.73 -0.65 -4.77
CA GLY A 138 17.47 -1.03 -4.15
C GLY A 138 16.34 -0.06 -4.49
N ALA A 139 16.59 1.24 -4.46
CA ALA A 139 15.60 2.25 -4.80
C ALA A 139 15.13 2.09 -6.24
N VAL A 140 16.08 2.01 -7.19
CA VAL A 140 15.76 1.80 -8.61
C VAL A 140 15.06 0.47 -8.83
N ALA A 141 15.52 -0.61 -8.18
CA ALA A 141 14.92 -1.93 -8.31
C ALA A 141 13.47 -1.94 -7.84
N THR A 142 13.20 -1.36 -6.66
CA THR A 142 11.84 -1.31 -6.14
C THR A 142 10.95 -0.34 -6.90
N THR A 143 11.46 0.81 -7.35
CA THR A 143 10.67 1.69 -8.22
C THR A 143 10.29 0.99 -9.51
N LEU A 144 11.23 0.25 -10.11
CA LEU A 144 10.96 -0.48 -11.35
C LEU A 144 10.04 -1.67 -11.12
N LEU A 145 10.18 -2.43 -10.04
CA LEU A 145 9.32 -3.58 -9.74
C LEU A 145 8.01 -3.19 -9.05
N GLU A 146 7.87 -1.92 -8.64
CA GLU A 146 6.80 -1.36 -7.81
C GLU A 146 6.62 -2.03 -6.43
N SER A 147 7.37 -3.09 -6.11
CA SER A 147 7.24 -3.83 -4.85
C SER A 147 8.58 -3.97 -4.11
N SER A 148 8.64 -3.41 -2.89
CA SER A 148 9.79 -3.63 -1.99
C SER A 148 9.86 -5.09 -1.55
N SER A 149 8.73 -5.73 -1.26
CA SER A 149 8.69 -7.14 -0.89
C SER A 149 9.28 -8.04 -1.98
N VAL A 150 8.89 -7.87 -3.25
CA VAL A 150 9.48 -8.63 -4.36
C VAL A 150 10.99 -8.37 -4.46
N THR A 151 11.40 -7.11 -4.36
CA THR A 151 12.82 -6.72 -4.38
C THR A 151 13.61 -7.39 -3.27
N ILE A 152 13.12 -7.35 -2.03
CA ILE A 152 13.80 -7.88 -0.85
C ILE A 152 13.81 -9.42 -0.87
N ILE A 153 12.72 -10.06 -1.31
CA ILE A 153 12.68 -11.52 -1.47
C ILE A 153 13.70 -11.98 -2.51
N MET A 154 13.84 -11.25 -3.62
CA MET A 154 14.90 -11.51 -4.60
C MET A 154 16.30 -11.34 -4.00
N VAL A 155 16.51 -10.29 -3.21
CA VAL A 155 17.78 -10.07 -2.50
C VAL A 155 18.06 -11.20 -1.51
N ILE A 156 17.06 -11.65 -0.75
CA ILE A 156 17.17 -12.81 0.16
C ILE A 156 17.58 -14.07 -0.63
N ALA A 157 16.99 -14.30 -1.81
CA ALA A 157 17.35 -15.41 -2.68
C ALA A 157 18.78 -15.30 -3.20
N MET A 158 19.22 -14.09 -3.61
CA MET A 158 20.59 -13.84 -4.08
C MET A 158 21.63 -14.01 -2.98
N VAL A 159 21.33 -13.58 -1.75
CA VAL A 159 22.18 -13.82 -0.58
C VAL A 159 22.27 -15.30 -0.26
N SER A 160 21.15 -16.03 -0.37
CA SER A 160 21.13 -17.49 -0.19
C SER A 160 21.98 -18.22 -1.24
N ALA A 161 22.02 -17.68 -2.47
CA ALA A 161 22.80 -18.23 -3.57
C ALA A 161 24.27 -17.76 -3.59
N GLY A 162 24.70 -16.96 -2.62
CA GLY A 162 26.07 -16.43 -2.55
C GLY A 162 26.39 -15.34 -3.58
N VAL A 163 25.40 -14.86 -4.34
CA VAL A 163 25.58 -13.80 -5.36
C VAL A 163 25.77 -12.44 -4.72
N LEU A 164 25.09 -12.18 -3.59
CA LEU A 164 25.25 -10.98 -2.78
C LEU A 164 25.76 -11.34 -1.40
N THR A 165 26.65 -10.52 -0.85
CA THR A 165 27.00 -10.61 0.56
C THR A 165 25.86 -10.09 1.44
N PHE A 166 25.82 -10.53 2.68
CA PHE A 166 24.89 -10.02 3.69
C PHE A 166 24.98 -8.49 3.87
N VAL A 167 26.18 -7.90 3.79
CA VAL A 167 26.31 -6.44 3.97
C VAL A 167 25.74 -5.68 2.76
N GLN A 168 25.93 -6.20 1.56
CA GLN A 168 25.35 -5.63 0.34
C GLN A 168 23.82 -5.67 0.37
N SER A 169 23.23 -6.76 0.85
CA SER A 169 21.77 -6.87 0.93
C SER A 169 21.16 -5.81 1.84
N LEU A 170 21.82 -5.43 2.94
CA LEU A 170 21.31 -4.38 3.82
C LEU A 170 21.17 -3.04 3.09
N GLY A 171 22.15 -2.68 2.25
CA GLY A 171 22.08 -1.48 1.42
C GLY A 171 20.91 -1.52 0.44
N VAL A 172 20.69 -2.66 -0.22
CA VAL A 172 19.56 -2.82 -1.15
C VAL A 172 18.21 -2.73 -0.42
N VAL A 173 18.09 -3.32 0.79
CA VAL A 173 16.88 -3.21 1.63
C VAL A 173 16.60 -1.76 2.04
N LEU A 174 17.62 -0.98 2.42
CA LEU A 174 17.44 0.45 2.69
C LEU A 174 16.95 1.20 1.44
N GLY A 175 17.54 0.88 0.29
CA GLY A 175 17.14 1.40 -1.00
C GLY A 175 15.68 1.11 -1.35
N SER A 176 15.22 -0.12 -1.15
CA SER A 176 13.87 -0.53 -1.52
C SER A 176 12.79 0.29 -0.83
N ASN A 177 13.01 0.68 0.44
CA ASN A 177 12.07 1.51 1.17
C ASN A 177 11.96 2.93 0.58
N ILE A 178 13.05 3.48 0.02
CA ILE A 178 12.99 4.73 -0.75
C ILE A 178 12.20 4.49 -2.05
N GLY A 179 12.46 3.38 -2.74
CA GLY A 179 11.81 3.05 -4.01
C GLY A 179 10.29 2.94 -3.91
N THR A 180 9.77 2.36 -2.80
CA THR A 180 8.32 2.24 -2.52
C THR A 180 7.60 3.59 -2.56
N THR A 181 8.28 4.66 -2.16
CA THR A 181 7.68 6.01 -2.07
C THR A 181 7.30 6.58 -3.43
N VAL A 182 7.91 6.08 -4.52
CA VAL A 182 7.59 6.54 -5.88
C VAL A 182 6.14 6.21 -6.24
N GLY A 183 5.61 5.05 -5.83
CA GLY A 183 4.21 4.68 -6.05
C GLY A 183 3.24 5.68 -5.40
N ALA A 184 3.47 6.00 -4.13
CA ALA A 184 2.69 7.00 -3.40
C ALA A 184 2.76 8.40 -4.04
N GLN A 185 3.94 8.77 -4.54
CA GLN A 185 4.14 10.04 -5.24
C GLN A 185 3.34 10.08 -6.54
N ILE A 186 3.31 8.99 -7.30
CA ILE A 186 2.52 8.87 -8.52
C ILE A 186 1.01 8.94 -8.24
N ILE A 187 0.54 8.20 -7.23
CA ILE A 187 -0.89 8.13 -6.87
C ILE A 187 -1.43 9.49 -6.44
N SER A 188 -0.62 10.31 -5.77
CA SER A 188 -1.02 11.62 -5.28
C SER A 188 -1.05 12.75 -6.32
N LEU A 189 -0.83 12.46 -7.61
CA LEU A 189 -0.85 13.46 -8.69
C LEU A 189 -2.25 13.80 -9.24
N ASN A 190 -3.33 13.26 -8.66
CA ASN A 190 -4.73 13.53 -9.06
C ASN A 190 -4.97 13.38 -10.58
N ILE A 191 -4.57 12.24 -11.13
CA ILE A 191 -4.72 11.96 -12.57
C ILE A 191 -6.06 11.30 -12.94
N GLU A 192 -7.03 11.33 -12.03
CA GLU A 192 -8.33 10.64 -12.13
C GLU A 192 -9.03 10.90 -13.47
N GLN A 193 -9.04 12.15 -13.95
CA GLN A 193 -9.66 12.52 -15.22
C GLN A 193 -9.06 11.83 -16.46
N TYR A 194 -7.83 11.32 -16.38
CA TYR A 194 -7.14 10.64 -17.48
C TYR A 194 -7.22 9.11 -17.38
N VAL A 195 -7.80 8.57 -16.31
CA VAL A 195 -7.86 7.12 -16.06
C VAL A 195 -8.56 6.36 -17.19
N PRO A 196 -9.73 6.77 -17.71
CA PRO A 196 -10.38 6.07 -18.82
C PRO A 196 -9.53 6.05 -20.10
N LEU A 197 -8.83 7.16 -20.39
CA LEU A 197 -7.92 7.24 -21.54
C LEU A 197 -6.74 6.29 -21.37
N LEU A 198 -6.16 6.23 -20.17
CA LEU A 198 -5.04 5.35 -19.87
C LEU A 198 -5.43 3.87 -20.00
N MET A 199 -6.61 3.49 -19.49
CA MET A 199 -7.17 2.14 -19.65
C MET A 199 -7.37 1.79 -21.12
N PHE A 200 -7.98 2.69 -21.90
CA PHE A 200 -8.23 2.49 -23.32
C PHE A 200 -6.93 2.30 -24.10
N VAL A 201 -5.97 3.21 -23.92
CA VAL A 201 -4.65 3.12 -24.57
C VAL A 201 -3.92 1.85 -24.15
N GLY A 202 -3.92 1.52 -22.85
CA GLY A 202 -3.29 0.30 -22.35
C GLY A 202 -3.90 -0.96 -22.96
N MET A 203 -5.22 -1.02 -23.06
CA MET A 203 -5.94 -2.10 -23.72
C MET A 203 -5.57 -2.19 -25.21
N LEU A 204 -5.61 -1.06 -25.94
CA LEU A 204 -5.22 -1.05 -27.36
C LEU A 204 -3.79 -1.55 -27.58
N VAL A 205 -2.83 -1.05 -26.80
CA VAL A 205 -1.43 -1.46 -26.89
C VAL A 205 -1.25 -2.94 -26.54
N LEU A 206 -1.99 -3.46 -25.56
CA LEU A 206 -1.97 -4.88 -25.20
C LEU A 206 -2.47 -5.79 -26.33
N PHE A 207 -3.56 -5.43 -27.00
CA PHE A 207 -4.16 -6.26 -28.06
C PHE A 207 -3.47 -6.11 -29.42
N ILE A 208 -3.01 -4.91 -29.76
CA ILE A 208 -2.39 -4.61 -31.07
C ILE A 208 -0.87 -4.83 -31.03
N GLY A 209 -0.26 -4.81 -29.85
CA GLY A 209 1.17 -5.00 -29.64
C GLY A 209 1.68 -6.31 -30.24
N LYS A 210 2.72 -6.21 -31.07
CA LYS A 210 3.32 -7.35 -31.77
C LYS A 210 4.49 -7.97 -31.00
N THR A 211 5.18 -7.16 -30.20
CA THR A 211 6.31 -7.61 -29.38
C THR A 211 5.90 -7.83 -27.92
N ASN A 212 6.64 -8.68 -27.19
CA ASN A 212 6.40 -8.88 -25.76
C ASN A 212 6.52 -7.56 -24.97
N THR A 213 7.50 -6.71 -25.31
CA THR A 213 7.65 -5.39 -24.70
C THR A 213 6.44 -4.49 -24.90
N GLN A 214 5.86 -4.47 -26.13
CA GLN A 214 4.64 -3.70 -26.39
C GLN A 214 3.47 -4.23 -25.58
N LYS A 215 3.26 -5.56 -25.55
CA LYS A 215 2.19 -6.16 -24.75
C LYS A 215 2.34 -5.86 -23.27
N ASN A 216 3.56 -5.96 -22.73
CA ASN A 216 3.85 -5.64 -21.33
C ASN A 216 3.63 -4.16 -21.03
N LEU A 217 3.97 -3.25 -21.95
CA LEU A 217 3.63 -1.84 -21.82
C LEU A 217 2.12 -1.61 -21.78
N GLY A 218 1.35 -2.34 -22.60
CA GLY A 218 -0.10 -2.34 -22.55
C GLY A 218 -0.65 -2.83 -21.21
N ILE A 219 -0.07 -3.91 -20.66
CA ILE A 219 -0.40 -4.43 -19.33
C ILE A 219 -0.11 -3.40 -18.24
N ILE A 220 1.03 -2.72 -18.30
CA ILE A 220 1.42 -1.65 -17.36
C ILE A 220 0.39 -0.53 -17.38
N LEU A 221 0.08 0.01 -18.56
CA LEU A 221 -0.86 1.13 -18.71
C LEU A 221 -2.28 0.73 -18.27
N LEU A 222 -2.74 -0.46 -18.67
CA LEU A 222 -4.06 -0.96 -18.26
C LEU A 222 -4.12 -1.24 -16.76
N GLY A 223 -3.09 -1.88 -16.20
CA GLY A 223 -2.99 -2.16 -14.76
C GLY A 223 -3.01 -0.88 -13.94
N PHE A 224 -2.26 0.12 -14.37
CA PHE A 224 -2.28 1.45 -13.77
C PHE A 224 -3.66 2.11 -13.88
N GLY A 225 -4.33 2.03 -15.02
CA GLY A 225 -5.69 2.53 -15.18
C GLY A 225 -6.70 1.83 -14.25
N LEU A 226 -6.66 0.49 -14.20
CA LEU A 226 -7.51 -0.31 -13.30
C LEU A 226 -7.24 -0.03 -11.82
N MET A 227 -5.98 0.22 -11.47
CA MET A 227 -5.57 0.64 -10.14
C MET A 227 -6.30 1.93 -9.74
N PHE A 228 -6.16 3.01 -10.51
CA PHE A 228 -6.83 4.27 -10.17
C PHE A 228 -8.36 4.18 -10.23
N TYR A 229 -8.91 3.43 -11.19
CA TYR A 229 -10.35 3.21 -11.26
C TYR A 229 -10.89 2.46 -10.03
N GLY A 230 -10.12 1.49 -9.51
CA GLY A 230 -10.42 0.81 -8.26
C GLY A 230 -10.39 1.76 -7.05
N LEU A 231 -9.44 2.69 -7.01
CA LEU A 231 -9.37 3.74 -5.98
C LEU A 231 -10.57 4.69 -6.04
N GLU A 232 -10.99 5.10 -7.24
CA GLU A 232 -12.19 5.92 -7.45
C GLU A 232 -13.46 5.18 -6.96
N ALA A 233 -13.58 3.90 -7.28
CA ALA A 233 -14.70 3.07 -6.81
C ALA A 233 -14.70 2.92 -5.27
N ILE A 234 -13.53 2.77 -4.63
CA ILE A 234 -13.40 2.80 -3.17
C ILE A 234 -13.84 4.14 -2.62
N ASP A 235 -13.37 5.26 -3.19
CA ASP A 235 -13.74 6.60 -2.73
C ASP A 235 -15.27 6.81 -2.80
N GLU A 236 -15.88 6.50 -3.94
CA GLU A 236 -17.32 6.63 -4.16
C GLU A 236 -18.12 5.84 -3.11
N ALA A 237 -17.72 4.58 -2.88
CA ALA A 237 -18.36 3.72 -1.89
C ALA A 237 -18.24 4.26 -0.45
N MET A 238 -17.19 5.03 -0.15
CA MET A 238 -16.91 5.58 1.18
C MET A 238 -17.49 6.99 1.39
N LYS A 239 -18.00 7.66 0.35
CA LYS A 239 -18.60 9.01 0.46
C LYS A 239 -19.66 9.17 1.55
N PRO A 240 -20.59 8.20 1.78
CA PRO A 240 -21.57 8.32 2.85
C PRO A 240 -20.95 8.48 4.25
N PHE A 241 -19.74 7.98 4.48
CA PHE A 241 -19.05 8.13 5.77
C PHE A 241 -18.59 9.56 6.07
N ARG A 242 -18.57 10.47 5.09
CA ARG A 242 -18.23 11.88 5.34
C ARG A 242 -19.16 12.56 6.36
N ASN A 243 -20.40 12.06 6.49
CA ASN A 243 -21.39 12.60 7.41
C ASN A 243 -21.75 11.61 8.53
N TYR A 244 -21.00 10.51 8.69
CA TYR A 244 -21.28 9.49 9.69
C TYR A 244 -20.43 9.69 10.94
N GLN A 245 -21.03 10.20 12.01
CA GLN A 245 -20.32 10.60 13.23
C GLN A 245 -19.39 9.52 13.81
N PRO A 246 -19.80 8.24 13.95
CA PRO A 246 -18.91 7.20 14.47
C PRO A 246 -17.64 6.99 13.63
N PHE A 247 -17.73 7.15 12.30
CA PHE A 247 -16.54 7.07 11.44
C PHE A 247 -15.64 8.29 11.64
N ILE A 248 -16.22 9.48 11.73
CA ILE A 248 -15.47 10.73 12.00
C ILE A 248 -14.73 10.62 13.34
N ASP A 249 -15.40 10.16 14.39
CA ASP A 249 -14.82 9.98 15.72
C ASP A 249 -13.68 8.96 15.72
N LEU A 250 -13.84 7.86 14.96
CA LEU A 250 -12.78 6.88 14.76
C LEU A 250 -11.57 7.53 14.07
N MET A 251 -11.76 8.25 12.97
CA MET A 251 -10.67 8.92 12.25
C MET A 251 -9.98 9.99 13.10
N GLN A 252 -10.72 10.73 13.91
CA GLN A 252 -10.13 11.66 14.89
C GLN A 252 -9.32 10.93 15.96
N THR A 253 -9.79 9.78 16.42
CA THR A 253 -9.08 8.95 17.41
C THR A 253 -7.76 8.44 16.84
N LEU A 254 -7.76 7.94 15.59
CA LEU A 254 -6.54 7.51 14.91
C LEU A 254 -5.56 8.69 14.71
N GLY A 255 -6.07 9.89 14.40
CA GLY A 255 -5.23 11.08 14.26
C GLY A 255 -4.63 11.58 15.58
N LYS A 256 -5.34 11.42 16.71
CA LYS A 256 -4.86 11.78 18.05
C LYS A 256 -3.96 10.71 18.67
N ASN A 257 -4.04 9.47 18.21
CA ASN A 257 -3.28 8.34 18.73
C ASN A 257 -2.48 7.65 17.60
N PRO A 258 -1.26 8.14 17.30
CA PRO A 258 -0.46 7.62 16.20
C PRO A 258 -0.10 6.13 16.34
N LEU A 259 0.03 5.62 17.56
CA LEU A 259 0.27 4.20 17.80
C LEU A 259 -0.92 3.35 17.32
N LEU A 260 -2.15 3.76 17.65
CA LEU A 260 -3.35 3.07 17.21
C LEU A 260 -3.49 3.12 15.67
N GLY A 261 -3.23 4.28 15.06
CA GLY A 261 -3.21 4.41 13.60
C GLY A 261 -2.18 3.49 12.95
N ALA A 262 -0.97 3.40 13.52
CA ALA A 262 0.06 2.49 13.03
C ALA A 262 -0.32 1.01 13.19
N ILE A 263 -0.97 0.61 14.28
CA ILE A 263 -1.47 -0.76 14.44
C ILE A 263 -2.51 -1.08 13.35
N VAL A 264 -3.44 -0.16 13.09
CA VAL A 264 -4.44 -0.33 12.02
C VAL A 264 -3.77 -0.46 10.66
N GLY A 265 -2.80 0.41 10.35
CA GLY A 265 -2.06 0.35 9.08
C GLY A 265 -1.24 -0.92 8.89
N ALA A 266 -0.62 -1.42 9.97
CA ALA A 266 0.11 -2.68 9.96
C ALA A 266 -0.83 -3.86 9.69
N ILE A 267 -1.96 -3.95 10.40
CA ILE A 267 -2.97 -5.00 10.21
C ILE A 267 -3.54 -4.96 8.80
N PHE A 268 -3.91 -3.78 8.31
CA PHE A 268 -4.47 -3.63 6.98
C PHE A 268 -3.46 -4.06 5.90
N THR A 269 -2.19 -3.70 6.09
CA THR A 269 -1.11 -4.13 5.18
C THR A 269 -0.85 -5.64 5.28
N LEU A 270 -0.97 -6.26 6.45
CA LEU A 270 -0.87 -7.71 6.57
C LEU A 270 -1.99 -8.44 5.83
N ILE A 271 -3.19 -7.88 5.81
CA ILE A 271 -4.34 -8.43 5.10
C ILE A 271 -4.18 -8.28 3.59
N ILE A 272 -3.82 -7.07 3.13
CA ILE A 272 -3.66 -6.76 1.70
C ILE A 272 -2.34 -7.32 1.14
N GLN A 273 -1.36 -7.55 2.01
CA GLN A 273 0.02 -7.94 1.68
C GLN A 273 0.76 -6.95 0.78
N SER A 274 0.36 -5.67 0.80
CA SER A 274 1.03 -4.60 0.06
C SER A 274 0.93 -3.27 0.79
N SER A 275 2.07 -2.73 1.21
CA SER A 275 2.14 -1.40 1.85
C SER A 275 1.86 -0.28 0.86
N SER A 276 2.35 -0.38 -0.39
CA SER A 276 1.99 0.56 -1.47
C SER A 276 0.48 0.62 -1.66
N ALA A 277 -0.19 -0.54 -1.67
CA ALA A 277 -1.64 -0.63 -1.79
C ALA A 277 -2.36 0.02 -0.60
N THR A 278 -1.94 -0.29 0.63
CA THR A 278 -2.46 0.37 1.85
C THR A 278 -2.31 1.88 1.78
N VAL A 279 -1.11 2.38 1.47
CA VAL A 279 -0.83 3.82 1.44
C VAL A 279 -1.59 4.50 0.31
N ALA A 280 -1.79 3.87 -0.85
CA ALA A 280 -2.60 4.39 -1.94
C ALA A 280 -4.06 4.64 -1.52
N ILE A 281 -4.65 3.69 -0.79
CA ILE A 281 -6.02 3.82 -0.25
C ILE A 281 -6.05 4.98 0.75
N VAL A 282 -5.07 5.07 1.65
CA VAL A 282 -4.96 6.18 2.61
C VAL A 282 -4.83 7.53 1.90
N ILE A 283 -3.98 7.64 0.87
CA ILE A 283 -3.81 8.86 0.07
C ILE A 283 -5.12 9.26 -0.61
N THR A 284 -5.85 8.30 -1.17
CA THR A 284 -7.13 8.53 -1.85
C THR A 284 -8.17 9.06 -0.86
N LEU A 285 -8.37 8.37 0.25
CA LEU A 285 -9.32 8.77 1.28
C LEU A 285 -8.94 10.11 1.94
N ALA A 286 -7.64 10.39 2.08
CA ALA A 286 -7.16 11.67 2.55
C ALA A 286 -7.42 12.81 1.56
N SER A 287 -7.25 12.57 0.26
CA SER A 287 -7.56 13.54 -0.82
C SER A 287 -9.04 13.90 -0.84
N SER A 288 -9.89 12.94 -0.49
CA SER A 288 -11.34 13.11 -0.34
C SER A 288 -11.81 13.68 1.00
N GLY A 289 -10.89 13.98 1.91
CA GLY A 289 -11.19 14.55 3.23
C GLY A 289 -11.77 13.55 4.24
N LEU A 290 -11.79 12.25 3.93
CA LEU A 290 -12.22 11.21 4.87
C LEU A 290 -11.17 10.90 5.94
N ILE A 291 -9.88 11.06 5.59
CA ILE A 291 -8.75 10.84 6.49
C ILE A 291 -7.99 12.15 6.69
N SER A 292 -7.76 12.52 7.95
CA SER A 292 -6.92 13.68 8.29
C SER A 292 -5.43 13.37 8.09
N LEU A 293 -4.59 14.39 7.87
CA LEU A 293 -3.14 14.20 7.72
C LEU A 293 -2.52 13.40 8.88
N PRO A 294 -2.78 13.71 10.17
CA PRO A 294 -2.21 12.93 11.28
C PRO A 294 -2.62 11.45 11.25
N ALA A 295 -3.89 11.16 10.93
CA ALA A 295 -4.37 9.78 10.81
C ALA A 295 -3.71 9.06 9.62
N GLY A 296 -3.58 9.74 8.47
CA GLY A 296 -2.91 9.20 7.29
C GLY A 296 -1.44 8.88 7.54
N VAL A 297 -0.71 9.79 8.20
CA VAL A 297 0.69 9.56 8.61
C VAL A 297 0.79 8.39 9.57
N ALA A 298 -0.09 8.29 10.57
CA ALA A 298 -0.08 7.18 11.51
C ALA A 298 -0.29 5.82 10.83
N ILE A 299 -1.30 5.72 9.94
CA ILE A 299 -1.57 4.49 9.18
C ILE A 299 -0.40 4.15 8.25
N MET A 300 0.18 5.15 7.57
CA MET A 300 1.34 4.99 6.71
C MET A 300 2.54 4.41 7.48
N LEU A 301 2.83 4.89 8.70
CA LEU A 301 3.92 4.34 9.54
C LEU A 301 3.70 2.85 9.85
N GLY A 302 2.45 2.48 10.10
CA GLY A 302 2.05 1.09 10.29
C GLY A 302 2.27 0.21 9.08
N ALA A 303 1.95 0.74 7.89
CA ALA A 303 2.06 0.00 6.64
C ALA A 303 3.51 -0.47 6.35
N GLU A 304 4.50 0.38 6.65
CA GLU A 304 5.92 0.04 6.50
C GLU A 304 6.33 -1.16 7.37
N VAL A 305 5.77 -1.29 8.58
CA VAL A 305 6.00 -2.44 9.46
C VAL A 305 5.25 -3.68 8.95
N GLY A 306 4.00 -3.51 8.52
CA GLY A 306 3.16 -4.60 8.02
C GLY A 306 3.79 -5.37 6.85
N THR A 307 4.44 -4.65 5.93
CA THR A 307 5.15 -5.26 4.78
C THR A 307 6.28 -6.21 5.20
N CYS A 308 6.84 -6.10 6.41
CA CYS A 308 7.96 -6.95 6.81
C CYS A 308 7.59 -8.43 6.98
N ALA A 309 6.31 -8.77 7.15
CA ALA A 309 5.88 -10.16 7.38
C ALA A 309 6.22 -11.10 6.22
N ASP A 310 6.02 -10.66 4.97
CA ASP A 310 6.33 -11.48 3.80
C ASP A 310 7.84 -11.75 3.67
N THR A 311 8.68 -10.76 3.98
CA THR A 311 10.13 -10.87 3.90
C THR A 311 10.66 -11.80 4.97
N LEU A 312 10.11 -11.77 6.19
CA LEU A 312 10.45 -12.71 7.24
C LEU A 312 10.05 -14.14 6.84
N LEU A 313 8.84 -14.32 6.31
CA LEU A 313 8.39 -15.62 5.81
C LEU A 313 9.31 -16.15 4.70
N ALA A 314 9.80 -15.29 3.81
CA ALA A 314 10.73 -15.66 2.75
C ALA A 314 12.09 -16.14 3.25
N THR A 315 12.47 -15.87 4.51
CA THR A 315 13.71 -16.38 5.10
C THR A 315 13.58 -17.79 5.67
N VAL A 316 12.36 -18.30 5.85
CA VAL A 316 12.12 -19.62 6.46
C VAL A 316 12.76 -20.71 5.61
N GLY A 317 13.56 -21.57 6.25
CA GLY A 317 14.27 -22.66 5.58
C GLY A 317 15.50 -22.24 4.76
N ARG A 318 15.96 -20.99 4.89
CA ARG A 318 17.20 -20.47 4.24
C ARG A 318 18.33 -20.28 5.26
N GLY A 319 19.55 -20.08 4.76
CA GLY A 319 20.76 -19.91 5.58
C GLY A 319 20.78 -18.62 6.42
N ARG A 320 21.78 -18.48 7.31
CA ARG A 320 21.81 -17.39 8.30
C ARG A 320 21.88 -16.00 7.68
N SER A 321 22.57 -15.83 6.56
CA SER A 321 22.66 -14.55 5.85
C SER A 321 21.29 -14.09 5.29
N ALA A 322 20.44 -15.03 4.85
CA ALA A 322 19.06 -14.74 4.45
C ALA A 322 18.22 -14.30 5.65
N LEU A 323 18.27 -15.05 6.75
CA LEU A 323 17.57 -14.71 7.99
C LEU A 323 17.99 -13.32 8.53
N ARG A 324 19.28 -13.02 8.57
CA ARG A 324 19.78 -11.69 8.98
C ARG A 324 19.28 -10.58 8.06
N THR A 325 19.16 -10.83 6.76
CA THR A 325 18.62 -9.85 5.79
C THR A 325 17.14 -9.55 6.08
N GLY A 326 16.32 -10.58 6.30
CA GLY A 326 14.91 -10.39 6.66
C GLY A 326 14.73 -9.72 8.02
N LEU A 327 15.53 -10.10 9.03
CA LEU A 327 15.52 -9.44 10.34
C LEU A 327 15.97 -7.98 10.26
N PHE A 328 16.94 -7.66 9.41
CA PHE A 328 17.34 -6.27 9.18
C PHE A 328 16.17 -5.45 8.64
N HIS A 329 15.45 -5.95 7.63
CA HIS A 329 14.27 -5.27 7.09
C HIS A 329 13.20 -5.02 8.16
N PHE A 330 12.85 -6.06 8.93
CA PHE A 330 11.88 -5.94 10.02
C PHE A 330 12.31 -4.95 11.09
N LEU A 331 13.53 -5.07 11.62
CA LEU A 331 14.03 -4.21 12.69
C LEU A 331 14.19 -2.76 12.21
N PHE A 332 14.63 -2.55 10.96
CA PHE A 332 14.73 -1.23 10.36
C PHE A 332 13.37 -0.53 10.35
N ASN A 333 12.35 -1.17 9.79
CA ASN A 333 11.01 -0.60 9.71
C ASN A 333 10.36 -0.47 11.10
N LEU A 334 10.53 -1.46 11.98
CA LEU A 334 9.97 -1.40 13.32
C LEU A 334 10.55 -0.24 14.13
N VAL A 335 11.88 -0.10 14.17
CA VAL A 335 12.54 1.00 14.89
C VAL A 335 12.19 2.34 14.26
N SER A 336 12.21 2.43 12.92
CA SER A 336 11.84 3.66 12.22
C SER A 336 10.39 4.04 12.52
N ALA A 337 9.46 3.09 12.52
CA ALA A 337 8.05 3.35 12.83
C ALA A 337 7.86 3.76 14.28
N ILE A 338 8.55 3.15 15.25
CA ILE A 338 8.52 3.58 16.66
C ILE A 338 8.98 5.04 16.79
N LEU A 339 10.11 5.38 16.16
CA LEU A 339 10.59 6.77 16.14
C LEU A 339 9.61 7.70 15.42
N GLY A 340 9.05 7.25 14.30
CA GLY A 340 8.03 7.98 13.54
C GLY A 340 6.77 8.24 14.35
N ILE A 341 6.33 7.30 15.19
CA ILE A 341 5.19 7.45 16.11
C ILE A 341 5.52 8.49 17.19
N ILE A 342 6.71 8.40 17.81
CA ILE A 342 7.16 9.36 18.83
C ILE A 342 7.24 10.78 18.26
N PHE A 343 7.75 10.92 17.03
CA PHE A 343 7.93 12.21 16.36
C PHE A 343 6.81 12.53 15.35
N ALA A 344 5.67 11.83 15.39
CA ALA A 344 4.58 12.02 14.43
C ALA A 344 4.09 13.47 14.36
N PRO A 345 3.89 14.20 15.48
CA PRO A 345 3.50 15.61 15.42
C PRO A 345 4.54 16.49 14.70
N LEU A 346 5.84 16.21 14.88
CA LEU A 346 6.92 16.95 14.22
C LEU A 346 6.95 16.65 12.72
N LEU A 347 6.77 15.37 12.33
CA LEU A 347 6.69 14.97 10.93
C LEU A 347 5.50 15.65 10.23
N VAL A 348 4.33 15.68 10.87
CA VAL A 348 3.14 16.37 10.35
C VAL A 348 3.42 17.86 10.17
N GLN A 349 4.01 18.53 11.15
CA GLN A 349 4.36 19.95 11.06
C GLN A 349 5.37 20.23 9.93
N LEU A 350 6.39 19.39 9.79
CA LEU A 350 7.38 19.52 8.73
C LEU A 350 6.73 19.40 7.35
N VAL A 351 5.86 18.41 7.17
CA VAL A 351 5.12 18.19 5.92
C VAL A 351 4.23 19.39 5.61
N LEU A 352 3.49 19.91 6.59
CA LEU A 352 2.66 21.10 6.42
C LEU A 352 3.51 22.33 6.03
N ALA A 353 4.71 22.48 6.59
CA ALA A 353 5.59 23.59 6.28
C ALA A 353 6.12 23.53 4.84
N ILE A 354 6.52 22.35 4.36
CA ILE A 354 7.12 22.21 3.02
C ILE A 354 6.10 21.97 1.90
N SER A 355 4.86 21.63 2.24
CA SER A 355 3.79 21.31 1.29
C SER A 355 2.45 21.95 1.63
N SER A 356 2.50 23.18 2.15
CA SER A 356 1.34 23.98 2.58
C SER A 356 0.28 24.22 1.50
N GLY A 357 0.69 24.27 0.22
CA GLY A 357 -0.22 24.42 -0.93
C GLY A 357 -0.72 23.11 -1.53
N ALA A 358 -0.30 21.96 -1.00
CA ALA A 358 -0.66 20.65 -1.53
C ALA A 358 -1.89 20.06 -0.82
N GLY A 359 -2.68 19.26 -1.54
CA GLY A 359 -3.79 18.51 -0.94
C GLY A 359 -3.32 17.47 0.08
N VAL A 360 -4.20 17.06 0.99
CA VAL A 360 -3.86 16.18 2.13
C VAL A 360 -3.26 14.84 1.67
N GLY A 361 -3.76 14.22 0.59
CA GLY A 361 -3.17 12.99 0.06
C GLY A 361 -1.72 13.16 -0.42
N ARG A 362 -1.41 14.29 -1.07
CA ARG A 362 -0.03 14.65 -1.45
C ARG A 362 0.85 14.89 -0.23
N GLN A 363 0.30 15.48 0.83
CA GLN A 363 1.00 15.64 2.11
C GLN A 363 1.32 14.28 2.76
N VAL A 364 0.41 13.29 2.71
CA VAL A 364 0.71 11.92 3.18
C VAL A 364 1.82 11.29 2.35
N ALA A 365 1.78 11.40 1.01
CA ALA A 365 2.85 10.90 0.15
C ALA A 365 4.21 11.58 0.43
N ASN A 366 4.19 12.88 0.76
CA ASN A 366 5.38 13.62 1.16
C ASN A 366 5.90 13.18 2.53
N ALA A 367 5.00 12.90 3.48
CA ALA A 367 5.38 12.35 4.78
C ALA A 367 6.13 11.02 4.61
N GLN A 368 5.66 10.15 3.72
CA GLN A 368 6.28 8.84 3.48
C GLN A 368 7.70 8.96 2.91
N ILE A 369 7.91 9.83 1.90
CA ILE A 369 9.26 9.99 1.33
C ILE A 369 10.22 10.65 2.33
N ILE A 370 9.77 11.65 3.10
CA ILE A 370 10.61 12.27 4.14
C ILE A 370 10.97 11.24 5.21
N PHE A 371 9.98 10.49 5.69
CA PHE A 371 10.17 9.46 6.70
C PHE A 371 11.19 8.40 6.27
N ASN A 372 11.02 7.84 5.06
CA ASN A 372 11.94 6.82 4.54
C ASN A 372 13.33 7.38 4.26
N LEU A 373 13.45 8.60 3.72
CA LEU A 373 14.75 9.23 3.49
C LEU A 373 15.50 9.50 4.80
N ILE A 374 14.81 10.02 5.84
CA ILE A 374 15.42 10.25 7.16
C ILE A 374 15.84 8.91 7.78
N GLY A 375 14.97 7.89 7.74
CA GLY A 375 15.27 6.56 8.27
C GLY A 375 16.53 5.97 7.63
N VAL A 376 16.61 6.00 6.30
CA VAL A 376 17.80 5.53 5.56
C VAL A 376 19.04 6.35 5.88
N ALA A 377 18.93 7.69 5.93
CA ALA A 377 20.06 8.56 6.22
C ALA A 377 20.64 8.36 7.64
N VAL A 378 19.78 8.05 8.61
CA VAL A 378 20.22 7.69 9.97
C VAL A 378 20.90 6.32 9.96
N VAL A 379 20.26 5.30 9.37
CA VAL A 379 20.71 3.91 9.48
C VAL A 379 21.95 3.61 8.66
N ILE A 380 22.14 4.27 7.51
CA ILE A 380 23.35 4.08 6.69
C ILE A 380 24.65 4.42 7.44
N MET A 381 24.59 5.38 8.38
CA MET A 381 25.73 5.76 9.22
C MET A 381 26.15 4.63 10.16
N PHE A 382 25.18 3.87 10.67
CA PHE A 382 25.39 2.77 11.61
C PHE A 382 25.38 1.37 10.96
N LEU A 383 25.28 1.30 9.63
CA LEU A 383 25.12 0.05 8.89
C LEU A 383 26.17 -1.03 9.25
N PRO A 384 27.48 -0.72 9.38
CA PRO A 384 28.47 -1.72 9.78
C PRO A 384 28.26 -2.23 11.23
N ALA A 385 27.83 -1.36 12.14
CA ALA A 385 27.57 -1.74 13.53
C ALA A 385 26.32 -2.62 13.63
N ILE A 386 25.26 -2.28 12.89
CA ILE A 386 24.03 -3.08 12.81
C ILE A 386 24.32 -4.45 12.18
N ALA A 387 25.14 -4.51 11.13
CA ALA A 387 25.55 -5.78 10.52
C ALA A 387 26.26 -6.69 11.53
N ARG A 388 27.21 -6.16 12.31
CA ARG A 388 27.90 -6.92 13.38
C ARG A 388 26.95 -7.36 14.48
N LEU A 389 26.00 -6.49 14.87
CA LEU A 389 24.98 -6.83 15.86
C LEU A 389 24.12 -8.01 15.37
N LEU A 390 23.66 -7.98 14.13
CA LEU A 390 22.88 -9.06 13.54
C LEU A 390 23.67 -10.37 13.40
N GLN A 391 24.96 -10.30 13.07
CA GLN A 391 25.85 -11.47 13.09
C GLN A 391 26.01 -12.05 14.50
N LYS A 392 26.03 -11.22 15.53
CA LYS A 392 26.08 -11.66 16.93
C LYS A 392 24.76 -12.26 17.42
N LEU A 393 23.63 -11.65 17.05
CA LEU A 393 22.29 -12.13 17.42
C LEU A 393 21.91 -13.43 16.71
N VAL A 394 22.37 -13.58 15.47
CA VAL A 394 22.13 -14.74 14.62
C VAL A 394 23.48 -15.26 14.16
N PRO A 395 24.20 -16.06 14.96
CA PRO A 395 25.53 -16.58 14.60
C PRO A 395 25.45 -17.64 13.49
N ASP A 396 26.54 -17.80 12.73
CA ASP A 396 26.65 -18.83 11.69
C ASP A 396 26.59 -20.24 12.31
N THR A 397 25.95 -21.19 11.64
CA THR A 397 26.05 -22.62 12.00
C THR A 397 27.24 -23.27 11.31
N ASN A 398 27.57 -24.51 11.70
CA ASN A 398 28.63 -25.28 11.05
C ASN A 398 28.34 -25.52 9.55
N ASP A 399 27.07 -25.63 9.14
CA ASP A 399 26.67 -25.80 7.74
C ASP A 399 26.88 -24.52 6.91
N ASP A 400 26.69 -23.33 7.51
CA ASP A 400 26.95 -22.06 6.81
C ASP A 400 28.44 -21.81 6.59
N ARG A 401 29.30 -22.31 7.50
CA ARG A 401 30.77 -22.19 7.40
C ARG A 401 31.40 -23.04 6.30
N ILE A 402 30.70 -24.08 5.83
CA ILE A 402 31.17 -24.92 4.73
C ILE A 402 30.87 -24.26 3.38
N LEU A 403 29.82 -23.44 3.32
CA LEU A 403 29.37 -22.72 2.13
C LEU A 403 29.98 -21.31 1.97
N SER A 404 30.79 -20.84 2.93
CA SER A 404 31.48 -19.57 2.79
C SER A 404 32.65 -19.68 1.79
N PRO A 405 32.88 -18.69 0.91
CA PRO A 405 33.94 -18.76 -0.09
C PRO A 405 35.36 -18.87 0.50
N GLU A 406 35.55 -18.66 1.81
CA GLU A 406 36.83 -18.86 2.50
C GLU A 406 37.20 -20.35 2.73
N THR A 407 36.24 -21.29 2.71
CA THR A 407 36.53 -22.73 2.88
C THR A 407 36.86 -23.45 1.58
N VAL A 408 36.68 -22.82 0.42
CA VAL A 408 37.14 -23.36 -0.86
C VAL A 408 38.60 -22.97 -1.04
N GLN A 409 39.51 -23.75 -0.47
CA GLN A 409 40.93 -23.67 -0.84
C GLN A 409 41.03 -23.84 -2.36
N PRO A 410 41.83 -23.02 -3.07
CA PRO A 410 42.11 -23.28 -4.46
C PRO A 410 42.71 -24.69 -4.56
N ALA A 411 42.10 -25.54 -5.37
CA ALA A 411 42.67 -26.84 -5.71
C ALA A 411 44.11 -26.59 -6.20
N ARG A 412 45.08 -27.20 -5.49
CA ARG A 412 46.51 -27.10 -5.80
C ARG A 412 46.84 -27.68 -7.16
#